data_AF-A0A9W7KXM8-F1
#
_entry.id   AF-A0A9W7KXM8-F1
#
_cell.length_a   1.000
_cell.length_b   1.000
_cell.length_c   1.000
_cell.angle_alpha   90.00
_cell.angle_beta   90.00
_cell.angle_gamma   90.00
#
_symmetry.space_group_name_H-M   'P 1'
#
loop_
_entity.id
_entity.type
_entity.pdbx_description
1 polymer ?
#
loop_
_entity_poly.entity_id
_entity_poly.type
_entity_poly.pdbx_seq_one_letter_code
_entity_poly.pdbx_strand_id
1 'polypeptide(L)'
;MHLLNAFFKNYPYLSSFIATGMKASLADAFAQKTEPVTSKRSPGKKFSVPRNLTFLLYGGLYQGCAQYYIYNRVFPFLFGAGSSPLQVTMKVVSDLLLVTPFLCLPSMYLMKAIVFQYSFNEAFRKYIYDIREHRVVKKYWAIWGPTQYLTFGFIPEHLRIVFIASVSFFWLIILSRLTAKSDKELKIK
;
A
#
# COMPACT_ATOMS: atom_id res chain seq x y z
N MET A 1 -26.43 6.93 -1.49
CA MET A 1 -25.14 7.45 -2.02
C MET A 1 -24.76 8.82 -1.45
N HIS A 2 -25.68 9.77 -1.28
CA HIS A 2 -25.36 11.12 -0.76
C HIS A 2 -24.71 11.14 0.63
N LEU A 3 -25.18 10.31 1.57
CA LEU A 3 -24.62 10.27 2.93
C LEU A 3 -23.16 9.80 2.97
N LEU A 4 -22.83 8.79 2.16
CA LEU A 4 -21.48 8.24 2.06
C LEU A 4 -20.52 9.28 1.47
N ASN A 5 -20.92 9.95 0.39
CA ASN A 5 -20.12 11.00 -0.23
C ASN A 5 -19.93 12.20 0.73
N ALA A 6 -20.96 12.57 1.49
CA ALA A 6 -20.87 13.61 2.51
C ALA A 6 -19.89 13.23 3.63
N PHE A 7 -19.88 11.96 4.05
CA PHE A 7 -18.92 11.46 5.03
C PHE A 7 -17.47 11.59 4.54
N PHE A 8 -17.17 11.14 3.31
CA PHE A 8 -15.83 11.28 2.74
C PHE A 8 -15.40 12.74 2.59
N LYS A 9 -16.34 13.64 2.27
CA LYS A 9 -16.05 15.06 2.11
C LYS A 9 -15.84 15.78 3.43
N ASN A 10 -16.65 15.49 4.45
CA ASN A 10 -16.61 16.18 5.74
C ASN A 10 -15.54 15.61 6.69
N TYR A 11 -15.23 14.31 6.58
CA TYR A 11 -14.27 13.62 7.44
C TYR A 11 -13.21 12.85 6.64
N PRO A 12 -12.47 13.51 5.73
CA PRO A 12 -11.62 12.83 4.75
C PRO A 12 -10.48 12.00 5.39
N TYR A 13 -9.92 12.45 6.51
CA TYR A 13 -8.88 11.71 7.22
C TYR A 13 -9.44 10.44 7.88
N LEU A 14 -10.57 10.56 8.58
CA LEU A 14 -11.22 9.43 9.24
C LEU A 14 -11.70 8.40 8.21
N SER A 15 -12.33 8.85 7.13
CA SER A 15 -12.82 7.98 6.07
C SER A 15 -11.68 7.27 5.34
N SER A 16 -10.56 7.97 5.11
CA SER A 16 -9.34 7.38 4.56
C SER A 16 -8.76 6.33 5.51
N PHE A 17 -8.62 6.67 6.80
CA PHE A 17 -8.12 5.76 7.84
C PHE A 17 -8.94 4.47 7.89
N ILE A 18 -10.27 4.59 7.93
CA ILE A 18 -11.17 3.44 8.01
C ILE A 18 -11.03 2.56 6.77
N ALA A 19 -11.06 3.16 5.57
CA ALA A 19 -10.99 2.42 4.32
C ALA A 19 -9.68 1.64 4.19
N THR A 20 -8.54 2.29 4.44
CA THR A 20 -7.22 1.66 4.27
C THR A 20 -6.85 0.76 5.44
N GLY A 21 -7.26 1.11 6.66
CA GLY A 21 -7.06 0.32 7.87
C GLY A 21 -7.85 -1.00 7.82
N MET A 22 -9.14 -0.95 7.48
CA MET A 22 -9.96 -2.16 7.31
C MET A 22 -9.41 -3.05 6.18
N LYS A 23 -9.04 -2.47 5.04
CA LYS A 23 -8.37 -3.21 3.95
C LYS A 23 -7.13 -3.94 4.47
N ALA A 24 -6.26 -3.25 5.19
CA ALA A 24 -5.01 -3.84 5.69
C ALA A 24 -5.26 -4.93 6.74
N SER A 25 -6.19 -4.70 7.66
CA SER A 25 -6.60 -5.68 8.67
C SER A 25 -7.20 -6.94 8.03
N LEU A 26 -8.08 -6.79 7.04
CA LEU A 26 -8.68 -7.92 6.30
C LEU A 26 -7.64 -8.71 5.50
N ALA A 27 -6.73 -8.01 4.82
CA ALA A 27 -5.65 -8.65 4.06
C ALA A 27 -4.74 -9.48 4.97
N ASP A 28 -4.38 -8.94 6.14
CA ASP A 28 -3.59 -9.68 7.11
C ASP A 28 -4.36 -10.83 7.75
N ALA A 29 -5.65 -10.65 8.06
CA ALA A 29 -6.48 -11.71 8.60
C ALA A 29 -6.61 -12.89 7.62
N PHE A 30 -6.73 -12.60 6.32
CA PHE A 30 -6.71 -13.62 5.28
C PHE A 30 -5.33 -14.30 5.21
N ALA A 31 -4.25 -13.52 5.21
CA ALA A 31 -2.88 -14.05 5.18
C ALA A 31 -2.63 -15.03 6.34
N GLN A 32 -2.97 -14.65 7.58
CA GLN A 32 -2.83 -15.50 8.76
C GLN A 32 -3.63 -16.81 8.65
N LYS A 33 -4.82 -16.80 8.04
CA LYS A 33 -5.62 -18.02 7.81
C LYS A 33 -5.00 -18.96 6.78
N THR A 34 -4.31 -18.41 5.78
CA THR A 34 -3.67 -19.18 4.71
C THR A 34 -2.23 -19.61 5.01
N GLU A 35 -1.63 -19.13 6.10
CA GLU A 35 -0.25 -19.49 6.47
C GLU A 35 -0.15 -20.97 6.89
N PRO A 36 0.80 -21.75 6.33
CA PRO A 36 0.98 -23.15 6.69
C PRO A 36 1.42 -23.30 8.15
N VAL A 37 0.99 -24.39 8.80
CA VAL A 37 1.26 -24.67 10.23
C VAL A 37 2.76 -24.77 10.55
N THR A 38 3.59 -25.07 9.55
CA THR A 38 5.06 -25.11 9.64
C THR A 38 5.75 -23.74 9.50
N SER A 39 4.98 -22.67 9.30
CA SER A 39 5.50 -21.31 9.22
C SER A 39 6.13 -20.90 10.55
N LYS A 40 7.44 -20.57 10.52
CA LYS A 40 8.15 -19.91 11.63
C LYS A 40 7.47 -18.59 12.07
N ARG A 41 6.55 -18.04 11.26
CA ARG A 41 5.80 -16.79 11.53
C ARG A 41 4.51 -17.00 12.35
N SER A 42 4.09 -18.24 12.58
CA SER A 42 2.92 -18.58 13.40
C SER A 42 3.07 -19.98 14.03
N PRO A 43 3.95 -20.15 15.04
CA PRO A 43 4.04 -21.41 15.77
C PRO A 43 2.71 -21.68 16.49
N GLY A 44 1.96 -22.67 15.99
CA GLY A 44 0.74 -23.15 16.64
C GLY A 44 -0.52 -22.31 16.38
N LYS A 45 -0.91 -22.08 15.11
CA LYS A 45 -2.27 -21.76 14.62
C LYS A 45 -3.11 -20.65 15.31
N LYS A 46 -2.58 -19.88 16.25
CA LYS A 46 -3.31 -18.79 16.93
C LYS A 46 -3.24 -17.51 16.11
N PHE A 47 -4.39 -16.86 15.92
CA PHE A 47 -4.49 -15.55 15.29
C PHE A 47 -3.73 -14.51 16.11
N SER A 48 -2.77 -13.83 15.48
CA SER A 48 -1.97 -12.77 16.11
C SER A 48 -2.69 -11.43 16.02
N VAL A 49 -3.40 -11.09 17.10
CA VAL A 49 -4.05 -9.78 17.27
C VAL A 49 -3.04 -8.62 17.20
N PRO A 50 -1.86 -8.68 17.84
CA PRO A 50 -0.88 -7.58 17.77
C PRO A 50 -0.42 -7.32 16.33
N ARG A 51 -0.17 -8.38 15.55
CA ARG A 51 0.16 -8.26 14.12
C ARG A 51 -0.95 -7.57 13.35
N ASN A 52 -2.19 -8.03 13.53
CA ASN A 52 -3.33 -7.46 12.81
C ASN A 52 -3.55 -5.99 13.15
N LEU A 53 -3.40 -5.62 14.42
CA LEU A 53 -3.48 -4.23 14.88
C LEU A 53 -2.40 -3.36 14.22
N THR A 54 -1.16 -3.84 14.11
CA THR A 54 -0.10 -3.09 13.43
C THR A 54 -0.42 -2.90 11.95
N PHE A 55 -0.99 -3.91 11.26
CA PHE A 55 -1.46 -3.74 9.88
C PHE A 55 -2.60 -2.72 9.76
N LEU A 56 -3.55 -2.75 10.69
CA LEU A 56 -4.65 -1.78 10.75
C LEU A 56 -4.13 -0.37 10.94
N LEU A 57 -3.25 -0.15 11.93
CA LEU A 57 -2.70 1.17 12.24
C LEU A 57 -1.80 1.68 11.11
N TYR A 58 -0.96 0.84 10.52
CA TYR A 58 -0.16 1.21 9.36
C TYR A 58 -1.04 1.56 8.16
N GLY A 59 -2.04 0.73 7.87
CA GLY A 59 -3.02 1.00 6.82
C GLY A 59 -3.74 2.33 7.05
N GLY A 60 -4.24 2.56 8.26
CA GLY A 60 -5.02 3.75 8.58
C GLY A 60 -4.20 5.04 8.68
N LEU A 61 -3.11 5.03 9.45
CA LEU A 61 -2.31 6.23 9.72
C LEU A 61 -1.44 6.61 8.52
N TYR A 62 -0.71 5.64 7.95
CA TYR A 62 0.19 5.93 6.84
C TYR A 62 -0.57 5.91 5.51
N GLN A 63 -1.15 4.77 5.12
CA GLN A 63 -1.82 4.67 3.81
C GLN A 63 -3.12 5.49 3.73
N GLY A 64 -3.76 5.76 4.88
CA GLY A 64 -4.93 6.61 4.97
C GLY A 64 -4.55 8.07 5.15
N CYS A 65 -4.23 8.47 6.38
CA CYS A 65 -4.06 9.87 6.75
C CYS A 65 -2.84 10.55 6.11
N ALA A 66 -1.66 9.93 6.18
CA ALA A 66 -0.43 10.52 5.68
C ALA A 66 -0.44 10.64 4.15
N GLN A 67 -0.86 9.59 3.43
CA GLN A 67 -1.03 9.66 1.98
C GLN A 67 -2.11 10.67 1.58
N TYR A 68 -3.23 10.76 2.32
CA TYR A 68 -4.22 11.81 2.08
C TYR A 68 -3.59 13.21 2.15
N TYR A 69 -2.81 13.48 3.20
CA TYR A 69 -2.13 14.75 3.38
C TYR A 69 -1.13 15.04 2.24
N ILE A 70 -0.31 14.07 1.88
CA ILE A 70 0.68 14.23 0.80
C ILE A 70 -0.02 14.55 -0.53
N TYR A 71 -1.04 13.77 -0.89
CA TYR A 71 -1.70 13.87 -2.20
C TYR A 71 -2.66 15.07 -2.31
N ASN A 72 -3.28 15.50 -1.21
CA ASN A 72 -4.29 16.56 -1.24
C ASN A 72 -3.81 17.89 -0.64
N ARG A 73 -2.65 17.93 0.03
CA ARG A 73 -2.08 19.18 0.57
C ARG A 73 -0.69 19.47 0.01
N VAL A 74 0.24 18.51 0.13
CA VAL A 74 1.63 18.72 -0.29
C VAL A 74 1.75 18.82 -1.81
N PHE A 75 1.15 17.90 -2.55
CA PHE A 75 1.23 17.86 -4.00
C PHE A 75 0.55 19.06 -4.68
N PRO A 76 -0.65 19.48 -4.26
CA PRO A 76 -1.24 20.73 -4.73
C PRO A 76 -0.40 21.97 -4.41
N PHE A 77 0.27 21.99 -3.26
CA PHE A 77 1.17 23.07 -2.88
C PHE A 77 2.43 23.12 -3.76
N LEU A 78 3.04 21.97 -4.07
CA LEU A 78 4.27 21.90 -4.86
C LEU A 78 4.05 22.01 -6.37
N PHE A 79 2.99 21.41 -6.90
CA PHE A 79 2.77 21.25 -8.35
C PHE A 79 1.51 21.95 -8.87
N GLY A 80 0.76 22.64 -7.98
CA GLY A 80 -0.48 23.32 -8.30
C GLY A 80 -1.73 22.48 -8.01
N ALA A 81 -2.81 23.18 -7.63
CA ALA A 81 -4.10 22.57 -7.29
C ALA A 81 -4.92 22.09 -8.50
N GLY A 82 -4.50 22.44 -9.71
CA GLY A 82 -5.18 22.06 -10.94
C GLY A 82 -4.96 20.60 -11.35
N SER A 83 -5.64 20.23 -12.43
CA SER A 83 -5.61 18.90 -13.04
C SER A 83 -5.13 18.95 -14.51
N SER A 84 -4.31 19.95 -14.86
CA SER A 84 -3.74 20.00 -16.22
C SER A 84 -2.81 18.80 -16.44
N PRO A 85 -2.66 18.30 -17.69
CA PRO A 85 -1.86 17.11 -17.97
C PRO A 85 -0.43 17.19 -17.44
N LEU A 86 0.17 18.38 -17.46
CA LEU A 86 1.50 18.63 -16.89
C LEU A 86 1.50 18.46 -15.36
N GLN A 87 0.54 19.06 -14.66
CA GLN A 87 0.46 18.98 -13.18
C GLN A 87 0.17 17.54 -12.72
N VAL A 88 -0.72 16.84 -13.42
CA VAL A 88 -1.00 15.41 -13.16
C VAL A 88 0.27 14.59 -13.36
N THR A 89 0.99 14.80 -14.46
CA THR A 89 2.23 14.07 -14.75
C THR A 89 3.30 14.34 -13.68
N MET A 90 3.48 15.59 -13.24
CA MET A 90 4.40 15.93 -12.16
C MET A 90 4.05 15.20 -10.86
N LYS A 91 2.76 15.22 -10.45
CA LYS A 91 2.27 14.50 -9.26
C LYS A 91 2.55 13.00 -9.36
N VAL A 92 2.28 12.38 -10.51
CA VAL A 92 2.52 10.95 -10.74
C VAL A 92 4.01 10.62 -10.67
N VAL A 93 4.86 11.38 -11.36
CA VAL A 93 6.31 11.16 -11.37
C VAL A 93 6.89 11.32 -9.96
N SER A 94 6.47 12.35 -9.22
CA SER A 94 6.88 12.54 -7.83
C SER A 94 6.39 11.43 -6.91
N ASP A 95 5.18 10.91 -7.10
CA ASP A 95 4.71 9.75 -6.33
C ASP A 95 5.56 8.50 -6.59
N LEU A 96 5.83 8.20 -7.87
CA LEU A 96 6.54 6.99 -8.26
C LEU A 96 8.03 7.04 -7.94
N LEU A 97 8.67 8.20 -8.07
CA LEU A 97 10.13 8.36 -7.92
C LEU A 97 10.55 8.91 -6.57
N LEU A 98 9.67 9.60 -5.84
CA LEU A 98 10.02 10.19 -4.54
C LEU A 98 9.23 9.52 -3.41
N VAL A 99 7.90 9.64 -3.41
CA VAL A 99 7.09 9.17 -2.29
C VAL A 99 7.19 7.66 -2.14
N THR A 100 7.08 6.90 -3.23
CA THR A 100 7.13 5.45 -3.18
C THR A 100 8.49 4.93 -2.65
N PRO A 101 9.64 5.24 -3.26
CA PRO A 101 10.92 4.68 -2.85
C PRO A 101 11.47 5.25 -1.54
N PHE A 102 11.19 6.51 -1.20
CA PHE A 102 11.78 7.14 -0.01
C PHE A 102 10.83 7.21 1.19
N LEU A 103 9.52 7.02 1.00
CA LEU A 103 8.56 7.07 2.10
C LEU A 103 7.74 5.79 2.23
N CYS A 104 7.12 5.32 1.14
CA CYS A 104 6.22 4.15 1.19
C CYS A 104 6.98 2.85 1.43
N LEU A 105 8.08 2.63 0.73
CA LEU A 105 8.87 1.42 0.90
C LEU A 105 9.55 1.41 2.28
N PRO A 106 10.30 2.44 2.73
CA PRO A 106 10.92 2.43 4.05
C PRO A 106 9.92 2.25 5.20
N SER A 107 8.77 2.93 5.15
CA SER A 107 7.72 2.78 6.17
C SER A 107 7.13 1.36 6.19
N MET A 108 6.93 0.73 5.03
CA MET A 108 6.50 -0.66 4.93
C MET A 108 7.54 -1.63 5.51
N TYR A 109 8.83 -1.44 5.24
CA TYR A 109 9.89 -2.31 5.77
C TYR A 109 10.08 -2.14 7.27
N LEU A 110 9.95 -0.91 7.79
CA LEU A 110 9.94 -0.65 9.23
C LEU A 110 8.78 -1.37 9.91
N MET A 111 7.57 -1.30 9.33
CA MET A 111 6.42 -2.04 9.82
C MET A 111 6.69 -3.55 9.83
N LYS A 112 7.24 -4.11 8.75
CA LYS A 112 7.60 -5.54 8.67
C LYS A 112 8.62 -5.93 9.74
N ALA A 113 9.61 -5.07 10.00
CA ALA A 113 10.60 -5.31 11.06
C ALA A 113 9.93 -5.40 12.44
N ILE A 114 8.98 -4.51 12.74
CA ILE A 114 8.22 -4.54 14.00
C ILE A 114 7.37 -5.82 14.10
N VAL A 115 6.62 -6.17 13.05
CA VAL A 115 5.69 -7.31 13.09
C VAL A 115 6.38 -8.65 13.10
N PHE A 116 7.43 -8.82 12.29
CA PHE A 116 8.11 -10.10 12.15
C PHE A 116 9.38 -10.19 13.00
N GLN A 117 9.68 -9.17 13.80
CA GLN A 117 10.88 -9.10 14.66
C GLN A 117 12.16 -9.35 13.87
N TYR A 118 12.21 -8.87 12.62
CA TYR A 118 13.41 -8.96 11.78
C TYR A 118 14.38 -7.82 12.11
N SER A 119 15.67 -8.07 11.99
CA SER A 119 16.66 -7.00 12.06
C SER A 119 16.48 -6.03 10.87
N PHE A 120 16.72 -4.74 11.10
CA PHE A 120 16.62 -3.71 10.06
C PHE A 120 17.50 -4.04 8.84
N ASN A 121 18.69 -4.61 9.08
CA ASN A 121 19.61 -5.07 8.04
C ASN A 121 19.02 -6.20 7.18
N GLU A 122 18.27 -7.14 7.76
CA GLU A 122 17.62 -8.21 7.01
C GLU A 122 16.43 -7.69 6.19
N ALA A 123 15.65 -6.76 6.75
CA ALA A 123 14.57 -6.08 6.05
C ALA A 123 15.10 -5.28 4.84
N PHE A 124 16.21 -4.56 5.02
CA PHE A 124 16.87 -3.80 3.96
C PHE A 124 17.51 -4.68 2.88
N ARG A 125 18.12 -5.81 3.25
CA ARG A 125 18.65 -6.77 2.27
C ARG A 125 17.55 -7.39 1.43
N LYS A 126 16.43 -7.81 2.04
CA LYS A 126 15.24 -8.30 1.32
C LYS A 126 14.65 -7.22 0.42
N TYR A 127 14.64 -5.96 0.87
CA TYR A 127 14.21 -4.83 0.06
C TYR A 127 15.03 -4.67 -1.23
N ILE A 128 16.36 -4.59 -1.10
CA ILE A 128 17.26 -4.41 -2.24
C ILE A 128 17.16 -5.63 -3.18
N TYR A 129 17.06 -6.84 -2.62
CA TYR A 129 16.87 -8.05 -3.40
C TYR A 129 15.54 -8.06 -4.17
N ASP A 130 14.41 -7.77 -3.53
CA ASP A 130 13.08 -7.74 -4.16
C ASP A 130 12.98 -6.68 -5.27
N ILE A 131 13.65 -5.54 -5.10
CA ILE A 131 13.76 -4.48 -6.12
C ILE A 131 14.57 -4.97 -7.33
N ARG A 132 15.72 -5.59 -7.08
CA ARG A 132 16.72 -5.89 -8.10
C ARG A 132 16.36 -7.13 -8.92
N GLU A 133 15.84 -8.18 -8.29
CA GLU A 133 15.73 -9.49 -8.91
C GLU A 133 14.37 -9.75 -9.60
N HIS A 134 13.27 -9.20 -9.09
CA HIS A 134 11.94 -9.72 -9.47
C HIS A 134 11.18 -8.97 -10.57
N ARG A 135 11.77 -7.97 -11.26
CA ARG A 135 11.03 -7.08 -12.21
C ARG A 135 9.74 -6.48 -11.59
N VAL A 136 9.61 -6.50 -10.26
CA VAL A 136 8.42 -6.07 -9.53
C VAL A 136 8.23 -4.57 -9.66
N VAL A 137 9.33 -3.81 -9.72
CA VAL A 137 9.30 -2.36 -9.95
C VAL A 137 8.64 -2.01 -11.29
N LYS A 138 8.95 -2.75 -12.37
CA LYS A 138 8.32 -2.51 -13.68
C LYS A 138 6.83 -2.82 -13.65
N LYS A 139 6.43 -3.92 -13.02
CA LYS A 139 5.00 -4.27 -12.86
C LYS A 139 4.27 -3.27 -11.96
N TYR A 140 4.94 -2.80 -10.91
CA TYR A 140 4.44 -1.79 -10.00
C TYR A 140 4.20 -0.48 -10.76
N TRP A 141 5.19 0.03 -11.50
CA TRP A 141 5.02 1.23 -12.32
C TRP A 141 3.95 1.08 -13.41
N ALA A 142 3.84 -0.10 -14.02
CA ALA A 142 2.82 -0.35 -15.04
C ALA A 142 1.37 -0.26 -14.51
N ILE A 143 1.16 -0.53 -13.22
CA ILE A 143 -0.17 -0.45 -12.59
C ILE A 143 -0.36 0.89 -11.90
N TRP A 144 0.64 1.32 -11.12
CA TRP A 144 0.56 2.53 -10.33
C TRP A 144 0.68 3.80 -11.17
N GLY A 145 1.41 3.81 -12.29
CA GLY A 145 1.46 4.96 -13.19
C GLY A 145 0.07 5.35 -13.71
N PRO A 146 -0.66 4.46 -14.41
CA PRO A 146 -2.02 4.75 -14.87
C PRO A 146 -2.98 5.02 -13.71
N THR A 147 -2.88 4.27 -12.62
CA THR A 147 -3.74 4.46 -11.44
C THR A 147 -3.56 5.84 -10.83
N GLN A 148 -2.32 6.31 -10.65
CA GLN A 148 -2.05 7.63 -10.10
C GLN A 148 -2.45 8.73 -11.08
N TYR A 149 -2.27 8.52 -12.39
CA TYR A 149 -2.73 9.47 -13.39
C TYR A 149 -4.25 9.66 -13.33
N LEU A 150 -5.01 8.56 -13.22
CA LEU A 150 -6.46 8.63 -13.01
C LEU A 150 -6.80 9.31 -11.68
N THR A 151 -6.08 8.98 -10.61
CA THR A 151 -6.30 9.52 -9.27
C THR A 151 -6.15 11.04 -9.24
N PHE A 152 -5.08 11.57 -9.81
CA PHE A 152 -4.81 13.01 -9.79
C PHE A 152 -5.55 13.77 -10.89
N GLY A 153 -5.91 13.12 -12.00
CA GLY A 153 -6.58 13.75 -13.13
C GLY A 153 -8.11 13.78 -13.03
N PHE A 154 -8.74 12.72 -12.51
CA PHE A 154 -10.20 12.54 -12.60
C PHE A 154 -10.88 12.31 -11.25
N ILE A 155 -10.18 11.78 -10.26
CA ILE A 155 -10.80 11.43 -8.97
C ILE A 155 -10.85 12.66 -8.04
N PRO A 156 -12.02 13.00 -7.48
CA PRO A 156 -12.16 14.05 -6.49
C PRO A 156 -11.28 13.80 -5.25
N GLU A 157 -10.75 14.87 -4.66
CA GLU A 157 -9.75 14.82 -3.58
C GLU A 157 -10.15 13.90 -2.41
N HIS A 158 -11.42 13.95 -2.01
CA HIS A 158 -11.96 13.17 -0.91
C HIS A 158 -12.11 11.67 -1.21
N LEU A 159 -12.09 11.27 -2.48
CA LEU A 159 -12.21 9.87 -2.92
C LEU A 159 -10.89 9.24 -3.36
N ARG A 160 -9.82 10.04 -3.54
CA ARG A 160 -8.52 9.56 -4.04
C ARG A 160 -7.98 8.37 -3.25
N ILE A 161 -8.00 8.44 -1.92
CA ILE A 161 -7.47 7.37 -1.07
C ILE A 161 -8.32 6.11 -1.12
N VAL A 162 -9.64 6.23 -1.23
CA VAL A 162 -10.55 5.07 -1.36
C VAL A 162 -10.34 4.37 -2.69
N PHE A 163 -10.17 5.14 -3.77
CA PHE A 163 -9.85 4.61 -5.08
C PHE A 163 -8.51 3.87 -5.07
N ILE A 164 -7.46 4.48 -4.52
CA ILE A 164 -6.15 3.85 -4.32
C ILE A 164 -6.24 2.58 -3.47
N ALA A 165 -7.02 2.60 -2.37
CA ALA A 165 -7.23 1.46 -1.50
C ALA A 165 -7.90 0.29 -2.25
N SER A 166 -8.86 0.61 -3.11
CA SER A 166 -9.58 -0.38 -3.93
C SER A 166 -8.62 -1.05 -4.93
N VAL A 167 -7.84 -0.26 -5.68
CA VAL A 167 -6.82 -0.79 -6.61
C VAL A 167 -5.75 -1.59 -5.86
N SER A 168 -5.32 -1.12 -4.69
CA SER A 168 -4.37 -1.83 -3.83
C SER A 168 -4.85 -3.22 -3.42
N PHE A 169 -6.15 -3.37 -3.13
CA PHE A 169 -6.72 -4.65 -2.77
C PHE A 169 -6.60 -5.67 -3.91
N PHE A 170 -6.92 -5.28 -5.15
CA PHE A 170 -6.73 -6.13 -6.31
C PHE A 170 -5.26 -6.43 -6.60
N TRP A 171 -4.37 -5.45 -6.41
CA TRP A 171 -2.93 -5.66 -6.55
C TRP A 171 -2.41 -6.74 -5.59
N LEU A 172 -2.86 -6.74 -4.34
CA LEU A 172 -2.48 -7.76 -3.36
C LEU A 172 -2.89 -9.17 -3.79
N ILE A 173 -4.05 -9.32 -4.43
CA ILE A 173 -4.52 -10.61 -4.98
C ILE A 173 -3.61 -11.06 -6.14
N ILE A 174 -3.29 -10.15 -7.07
CA ILE A 174 -2.40 -10.45 -8.21
C ILE A 174 -1.01 -10.84 -7.72
N LEU A 175 -0.47 -10.06 -6.78
CA LEU A 175 0.86 -10.29 -6.20
C LEU A 175 0.91 -11.65 -5.50
N SER A 176 -0.11 -11.99 -4.71
CA SER A 176 -0.22 -13.30 -4.06
C SER A 176 -0.14 -14.46 -5.06
N ARG A 177 -0.84 -14.36 -6.19
CA ARG A 177 -0.79 -15.39 -7.25
C ARG A 177 0.57 -15.48 -7.93
N LEU A 178 1.20 -14.34 -8.20
CA LEU A 178 2.52 -14.29 -8.85
C LEU A 178 3.61 -14.89 -7.96
N THR A 179 3.61 -14.55 -6.67
CA THR A 179 4.59 -15.09 -5.71
C THR A 179 4.36 -16.60 -5.49
N ALA A 180 3.11 -17.04 -5.37
CA ALA A 180 2.80 -18.47 -5.23
C ALA A 180 3.25 -19.31 -6.44
N LYS A 181 3.25 -18.74 -7.65
CA LYS A 181 3.78 -19.39 -8.85
C LYS A 181 5.31 -19.45 -8.84
N SER A 182 5.97 -18.35 -8.47
CA SER A 182 7.44 -18.27 -8.38
C SER A 182 8.02 -19.27 -7.37
N ASP A 183 7.37 -19.43 -6.22
CA ASP A 183 7.82 -20.38 -5.17
C ASP A 183 7.64 -21.85 -5.60
N LYS A 184 6.65 -22.15 -6.45
CA LYS A 184 6.48 -23.50 -7.01
C LYS A 184 7.57 -23.82 -8.03
N GLU A 185 7.93 -22.88 -8.90
CA GLU A 185 8.97 -23.08 -9.91
C GLU A 185 10.37 -23.28 -9.28
N LEU A 186 10.65 -22.62 -8.16
CA LEU A 186 11.89 -22.79 -7.39
C LEU A 186 12.01 -24.13 -6.65
N LYS A 187 10.89 -24.83 -6.39
CA LYS A 187 10.90 -26.16 -5.75
C LYS A 187 11.02 -27.31 -6.76
N ILE A 188 10.90 -27.01 -8.06
CA ILE A 188 10.97 -27.99 -9.16
C ILE A 188 12.37 -28.01 -9.78
N LYS A 189 13.23 -27.03 -9.44
CA LYS A 189 14.67 -27.04 -9.74
C LYS A 189 15.45 -27.52 -8.53
#